data_AF-A0AAN5BWZ2-F1
#
_entry.id   AF-A0AAN5BWZ2-F1
#
_cell.length_a   1.000
_cell.length_b   1.000
_cell.length_c   1.000
_cell.angle_alpha   90.00
_cell.angle_beta   90.00
_cell.angle_gamma   90.00
#
_symmetry.space_group_name_H-M   'P 1'
#
loop_
_entity.id
_entity.type
_entity.pdbx_description
1 polymer ?
#
loop_
_entity_poly.entity_id
_entity_poly.type
_entity_poly.pdbx_seq_one_letter_code
_entity_poly.pdbx_strand_id
1 'polypeptide(L)'
;MQLLVSYLQYTVPPDEPGTSDDSWISSLLTVSPFIRLVEYFSAEIGDGGNQRMQRKDFMHNFHNDITSNEKDDMNSLVFERAPNNHMHSSVQDVWFEVARQELASRRAMQHRAEHILIRDNLPVLLGCQDCRDSMGYRA
;
A
#
# COMPACT_ATOMS: atom_id res chain seq x y z
N MET A 1 -3.02 -2.26 5.66
CA MET A 1 -2.21 -1.61 4.61
C MET A 1 -1.01 -2.44 4.20
N GLN A 2 -0.24 -3.04 5.12
CA GLN A 2 0.93 -3.85 4.75
C GLN A 2 0.61 -5.00 3.80
N LEU A 3 -0.47 -5.74 4.06
CA LEU A 3 -0.96 -6.78 3.15
C LEU A 3 -1.22 -6.26 1.73
N LEU A 4 -1.90 -5.11 1.60
CA LEU A 4 -2.19 -4.48 0.31
C LEU A 4 -0.90 -4.11 -0.43
N VAL A 5 0.05 -3.47 0.25
CA VAL A 5 1.35 -3.10 -0.33
C VAL A 5 2.12 -4.34 -0.76
N SER A 6 2.14 -5.40 0.05
CA SER A 6 2.78 -6.66 -0.33
C SER A 6 2.15 -7.31 -1.56
N TYR A 7 0.82 -7.22 -1.72
CA TYR A 7 0.17 -7.67 -2.95
C TYR A 7 0.56 -6.83 -4.16
N LEU A 8 0.62 -5.50 -4.03
CA LEU A 8 1.05 -4.58 -5.09
C LEU A 8 2.52 -4.78 -5.48
N GLN A 9 3.39 -5.14 -4.52
CA GLN A 9 4.78 -5.51 -4.80
C GLN A 9 4.87 -6.84 -5.55
N TYR A 10 4.04 -7.81 -5.17
CA TYR A 10 4.05 -9.14 -5.79
C TYR A 10 3.58 -9.15 -7.24
N THR A 11 2.80 -8.16 -7.65
CA THR A 11 2.34 -7.99 -9.03
C THR A 11 3.40 -7.37 -9.94
N VAL A 12 4.48 -6.80 -9.40
CA VAL A 12 5.60 -6.31 -10.20
C VAL A 12 6.52 -7.49 -10.53
N PRO A 13 6.82 -7.74 -11.81
CA PRO A 13 7.83 -8.74 -12.17
C PRO A 13 9.14 -8.46 -11.45
N PRO A 14 9.87 -9.49 -10.97
CA PRO A 14 11.18 -9.31 -10.37
C PRO A 14 12.20 -8.97 -11.47
N ASP A 15 12.16 -7.75 -12.00
CA ASP A 15 13.15 -7.28 -12.97
C ASP A 15 14.34 -6.67 -12.24
N GLU A 16 15.51 -7.24 -12.55
CA GLU A 16 16.86 -6.96 -12.07
C GLU A 16 17.11 -7.05 -10.55
N PRO A 17 18.31 -7.51 -10.12
CA PRO A 17 18.72 -7.56 -8.72
C PRO A 17 18.94 -6.13 -8.18
N GLY A 18 17.86 -5.45 -7.81
CA GLY A 18 17.84 -4.12 -7.21
C GLY A 18 16.80 -4.01 -6.11
N THR A 19 16.86 -2.92 -5.35
CA THR A 19 15.78 -2.56 -4.40
C THR A 19 14.50 -2.27 -5.19
N SER A 20 13.40 -2.95 -4.84
CA SER A 20 12.07 -2.72 -5.42
C SER A 20 11.73 -1.23 -5.33
N ASP A 21 11.52 -0.59 -6.49
CA ASP A 21 11.08 0.79 -6.55
C ASP A 21 9.58 0.86 -6.21
N ASP A 22 9.27 1.00 -4.92
CA ASP A 22 7.91 1.07 -4.41
C ASP A 22 7.30 2.48 -4.48
N SER A 23 7.97 3.39 -5.17
CA SER A 23 7.58 4.79 -5.25
C SER A 23 6.23 5.02 -5.93
N TRP A 24 5.92 4.19 -6.93
CA TRP A 24 4.62 4.21 -7.60
C TRP A 24 3.50 3.76 -6.66
N ILE A 25 3.77 2.83 -5.73
CA ILE A 25 2.81 2.40 -4.70
C ILE A 25 2.55 3.56 -3.74
N SER A 26 3.60 4.25 -3.32
CA SER A 26 3.49 5.45 -2.49
C SER A 26 2.61 6.52 -3.16
N SER A 27 2.86 6.79 -4.44
CA SER A 27 2.05 7.72 -5.24
C SER A 27 0.60 7.26 -5.34
N LEU A 28 0.37 6.00 -5.70
CA LEU A 28 -0.95 5.39 -5.81
C LEU A 28 -1.77 5.51 -4.52
N LEU A 29 -1.16 5.31 -3.37
CA LEU A 29 -1.87 5.43 -2.11
C LEU A 29 -2.11 6.89 -1.70
N THR A 30 -1.22 7.80 -2.07
CA THR A 30 -1.22 9.18 -1.59
C THR A 30 -2.04 10.13 -2.47
N VAL A 31 -1.92 10.03 -3.80
CA VAL A 31 -2.55 11.00 -4.72
C VAL A 31 -3.79 10.47 -5.42
N SER A 32 -3.99 9.16 -5.46
CA SER A 32 -5.11 8.56 -6.18
C SER A 32 -6.26 8.21 -5.24
N PRO A 33 -7.51 8.29 -5.73
CA PRO A 33 -8.65 7.76 -5.01
C PRO A 33 -8.58 6.23 -4.89
N PHE A 34 -9.18 5.65 -3.85
CA PHE A 34 -9.20 4.20 -3.61
C PHE A 34 -9.69 3.36 -4.80
N ILE A 35 -10.54 3.92 -5.68
CA ILE A 35 -10.99 3.23 -6.91
C ILE A 35 -9.81 2.85 -7.82
N ARG A 36 -8.70 3.60 -7.78
CA ARG A 36 -7.50 3.32 -8.58
C ARG A 36 -6.86 1.99 -8.21
N LEU A 37 -6.96 1.55 -6.95
CA LEU A 37 -6.49 0.22 -6.53
C LEU A 37 -7.31 -0.90 -7.17
N VAL A 38 -8.62 -0.70 -7.28
CA VAL A 38 -9.51 -1.67 -7.95
C VAL A 38 -9.18 -1.73 -9.43
N GLU A 39 -9.00 -0.58 -10.09
CA GLU A 39 -8.58 -0.53 -11.49
C GLU A 39 -7.23 -1.23 -11.73
N TYR A 40 -6.26 -1.04 -10.84
CA TYR A 40 -4.97 -1.72 -10.90
C TYR A 40 -5.15 -3.24 -10.87
N PHE A 41 -5.84 -3.77 -9.85
CA PHE A 41 -6.03 -5.21 -9.73
C PHE A 41 -6.86 -5.80 -10.87
N SER A 42 -7.87 -5.08 -11.38
CA SER A 42 -8.61 -5.48 -12.57
C SER A 42 -7.70 -5.57 -13.79
N ALA A 43 -6.79 -4.60 -13.97
CA ALA A 43 -5.84 -4.57 -15.07
C ALA A 43 -4.72 -5.64 -14.96
N GLU A 44 -4.39 -6.06 -13.74
CA GLU A 44 -3.32 -7.03 -13.48
C GLU A 44 -3.81 -8.48 -13.48
N ILE A 45 -4.88 -8.78 -12.73
CA ILE A 45 -5.43 -10.14 -12.60
C ILE A 45 -6.28 -10.49 -13.84
N GLY A 46 -6.91 -9.48 -14.44
CA GLY A 46 -7.87 -9.64 -15.52
C GLY A 46 -9.22 -10.16 -15.03
N ASP A 47 -10.28 -9.41 -15.30
CA ASP A 47 -11.66 -9.80 -14.98
C ASP A 47 -12.35 -10.60 -16.11
N GLY A 48 -11.58 -11.12 -17.07
CA GLY A 48 -12.10 -11.75 -18.28
C GLY A 48 -12.37 -10.78 -19.45
N GLY A 49 -12.08 -9.48 -19.28
CA GLY A 49 -12.13 -8.46 -20.32
C GLY A 49 -10.82 -8.19 -21.07
N ASN A 50 -10.75 -7.03 -21.75
CA ASN A 50 -9.56 -6.60 -22.50
C ASN A 50 -8.52 -5.97 -21.54
N GLN A 51 -7.68 -6.81 -20.93
CA GLN A 51 -6.62 -6.38 -19.99
C GLN A 51 -5.74 -5.26 -20.56
N ARG A 52 -5.45 -5.26 -21.86
CA ARG A 52 -4.65 -4.20 -22.50
C ARG A 52 -5.34 -2.84 -22.40
N MET A 53 -6.66 -2.81 -22.58
CA MET A 53 -7.44 -1.58 -22.41
C MET A 53 -7.46 -1.17 -20.94
N GLN A 54 -7.71 -2.10 -20.02
CA GLN A 54 -7.73 -1.83 -18.58
C GLN A 54 -6.39 -1.27 -18.07
N ARG A 55 -5.26 -1.84 -18.52
CA ARG A 55 -3.91 -1.32 -18.22
C ARG A 55 -3.74 0.11 -18.76
N LYS A 56 -4.20 0.37 -19.99
CA LYS A 56 -4.14 1.70 -20.59
C LYS A 56 -4.98 2.71 -19.81
N ASP A 57 -6.20 2.34 -19.44
CA ASP A 57 -7.13 3.21 -18.71
C ASP A 57 -6.59 3.50 -17.30
N PHE A 58 -6.10 2.47 -16.59
CA PHE A 58 -5.41 2.63 -15.32
C PHE A 58 -4.24 3.60 -15.44
N MET A 59 -3.33 3.39 -16.40
CA MET A 59 -2.14 4.24 -16.57
C MET A 59 -2.53 5.69 -16.90
N HIS A 60 -3.53 5.89 -17.75
CA HIS A 60 -4.01 7.22 -18.11
C HIS A 60 -4.59 7.95 -16.90
N ASN A 61 -5.49 7.28 -16.18
CA ASN A 61 -6.17 7.86 -15.05
C ASN A 61 -5.21 8.08 -13.87
N PHE A 62 -4.26 7.17 -13.64
CA PHE A 62 -3.22 7.32 -12.63
C PHE A 62 -2.33 8.53 -12.91
N HIS A 63 -1.93 8.71 -14.18
CA HIS A 63 -1.17 9.88 -14.59
C HIS A 63 -1.96 11.18 -14.39
N ASN A 64 -3.27 11.18 -14.67
CA ASN A 64 -4.13 12.33 -14.40
C ASN A 64 -4.21 12.64 -12.89
N ASP A 65 -4.26 11.61 -12.03
CA ASP A 65 -4.26 11.81 -10.57
C ASP A 65 -2.97 12.50 -10.10
N ILE A 66 -1.81 12.03 -10.58
CA ILE A 66 -0.50 12.62 -10.27
C ILE A 66 -0.47 14.08 -10.72
N THR A 67 -0.73 14.34 -12.00
CA THR A 67 -0.63 15.68 -12.60
C THR A 67 -1.66 16.68 -12.04
N SER A 68 -2.82 16.21 -11.56
CA SER A 68 -3.79 17.08 -10.89
C SER A 68 -3.32 17.48 -9.49
N ASN A 69 -2.67 16.56 -8.77
CA ASN A 69 -2.14 16.82 -7.42
C ASN A 69 -0.79 17.57 -7.42
N GLU A 70 -0.06 17.57 -8.53
CA GLU A 70 1.16 18.39 -8.71
C GLU A 70 0.87 19.90 -8.63
N LYS A 71 -0.37 20.32 -8.90
CA LYS A 71 -0.80 21.73 -8.88
C LYS A 71 -1.41 22.16 -7.56
N ASP A 72 -1.68 21.23 -6.65
CA ASP A 72 -2.20 21.56 -5.32
C ASP A 72 -1.03 21.90 -4.38
N ASP A 73 -0.78 23.21 -4.21
CA ASP A 73 0.14 23.80 -3.22
C ASP A 73 -0.14 23.32 -1.78
N MET A 74 -1.29 22.69 -1.53
CA MET A 74 -1.67 22.07 -0.25
C MET A 74 -0.77 20.89 0.16
N ASN A 75 -0.03 20.28 -0.77
CA ASN A 75 0.98 19.28 -0.44
C ASN A 75 2.25 19.89 0.20
N SER A 76 2.40 21.23 0.22
CA SER A 76 3.58 21.92 0.76
C SER A 76 3.62 22.02 2.30
N LEU A 77 2.51 21.77 3.02
CA LEU A 77 2.47 21.90 4.49
C LEU A 77 2.61 20.57 5.23
N VAL A 78 2.36 19.44 4.56
CA VAL A 78 2.48 18.09 5.13
C VAL A 78 3.76 17.39 4.65
N PHE A 79 4.23 17.73 3.44
CA PHE A 79 5.47 17.22 2.88
C PHE A 79 6.46 18.37 2.73
N GLU A 80 7.60 18.25 3.42
CA GLU A 80 8.67 19.25 3.36
C GLU A 80 9.09 19.50 1.90
N ARG A 81 9.28 20.77 1.56
CA ARG A 81 9.50 21.28 0.21
C ARG A 81 10.77 20.66 -0.41
N ALA A 82 10.63 19.65 -1.26
CA ALA A 82 11.74 19.12 -2.06
C ALA A 82 11.70 19.68 -3.51
N PRO A 83 12.82 20.24 -4.02
CA PRO A 83 12.89 20.80 -5.36
C PRO A 83 13.05 19.68 -6.39
N ASN A 84 12.13 19.58 -7.35
CA ASN A 84 12.31 18.99 -8.67
C ASN A 84 13.07 17.64 -8.76
N ASN A 85 12.86 16.72 -7.83
CA ASN A 85 13.24 15.31 -8.02
C ASN A 85 12.07 14.45 -7.58
N HIS A 86 11.73 13.50 -8.43
CA HIS A 86 10.48 12.74 -8.45
C HIS A 86 9.97 12.33 -7.08
N MET A 87 8.66 12.52 -6.92
CA MET A 87 7.83 12.18 -5.76
C MET A 87 7.84 10.66 -5.54
N HIS A 88 8.98 10.16 -5.06
CA HIS A 88 9.29 8.76 -4.90
C HIS A 88 9.80 8.52 -3.47
N SER A 89 9.04 9.01 -2.50
CA SER A 89 9.24 8.70 -1.10
C SER A 89 8.82 7.26 -0.83
N SER A 90 9.62 6.56 -0.03
CA SER A 90 9.37 5.18 0.37
C SER A 90 7.97 5.04 0.97
N VAL A 91 7.24 3.99 0.59
CA VAL A 91 5.93 3.66 1.19
C VAL A 91 6.05 3.45 2.70
N GLN A 92 7.23 3.02 3.16
CA GLN A 92 7.55 2.92 4.58
C GLN A 92 7.43 4.27 5.29
N ASP A 93 8.02 5.31 4.71
CA ASP A 93 8.15 6.61 5.35
C ASP A 93 6.83 7.39 5.29
N VAL A 94 6.11 7.31 4.17
CA VAL A 94 4.85 8.05 3.96
C VAL A 94 3.67 7.39 4.68
N TRP A 95 3.58 6.06 4.62
CA TRP A 95 2.39 5.34 5.09
C TRP A 95 2.61 4.61 6.41
N PHE A 96 3.63 3.76 6.51
CA PHE A 96 3.77 2.89 7.67
C PHE A 96 4.32 3.60 8.90
N GLU A 97 5.33 4.45 8.73
CA GLU A 97 5.89 5.26 9.82
C GLU A 97 4.87 6.25 10.37
N VAL A 98 4.22 7.02 9.49
CA VAL A 98 3.18 7.98 9.88
C VAL A 98 2.02 7.27 10.59
N ALA A 99 1.52 6.16 10.04
CA ALA A 99 0.44 5.41 10.69
C ALA A 99 0.85 4.87 12.06
N ARG A 100 2.08 4.38 12.20
CA ARG A 100 2.58 3.87 13.49
C ARG A 100 2.74 4.99 14.51
N GLN A 101 3.26 6.13 14.11
CA GLN A 101 3.36 7.31 14.98
C GLN A 101 1.97 7.78 15.43
N GLU A 102 0.99 7.78 14.53
CA GLU A 102 -0.37 8.18 14.86
C GLU A 102 -1.09 7.16 15.76
N LEU A 103 -0.88 5.86 15.54
CA LEU A 103 -1.38 4.83 16.44
C LEU A 103 -0.72 4.92 17.82
N ALA A 104 0.57 5.26 17.89
CA ALA A 104 1.28 5.49 19.14
C ALA A 104 0.77 6.75 19.86
N SER A 105 0.55 7.85 19.15
CA SER A 105 0.02 9.12 19.69
C SER A 105 -1.35 8.90 20.36
N ARG A 106 -2.20 8.09 19.72
CA ARG A 106 -3.53 7.71 20.21
C ARG A 106 -3.53 6.56 21.21
N ARG A 107 -2.37 5.97 21.52
CA ARG A 107 -2.24 4.76 22.35
C ARG A 107 -3.08 3.58 21.83
N ALA A 108 -3.27 3.51 20.52
CA ALA A 108 -4.07 2.51 19.83
C ALA A 108 -3.24 1.29 19.34
N MET A 109 -1.95 1.23 19.68
CA MET A 109 -1.06 0.11 19.34
C MET A 109 -1.41 -1.20 20.05
N GLN A 110 -2.16 -1.13 21.16
CA GLN A 110 -2.47 -2.31 21.96
C GLN A 110 -3.74 -2.98 21.44
N HIS A 111 -3.57 -4.05 20.68
CA HIS A 111 -4.67 -4.89 20.21
C HIS A 111 -4.43 -6.37 20.50
N ARG A 112 -5.51 -7.17 20.45
CA ARG A 112 -5.44 -8.63 20.58
C ARG A 112 -5.12 -9.24 19.21
N ALA A 113 -4.37 -10.32 19.20
CA ALA A 113 -4.26 -11.14 18.00
C ALA A 113 -5.62 -11.76 17.66
N GLU A 114 -5.91 -11.89 16.37
CA GLU A 114 -7.10 -12.57 15.89
C GLU A 114 -6.80 -14.07 15.77
N HIS A 115 -7.72 -14.88 16.28
CA HIS A 115 -7.62 -16.34 16.21
C HIS A 115 -8.54 -16.83 15.10
N ILE A 116 -7.99 -17.50 14.11
CA ILE A 116 -8.77 -18.16 13.07
C ILE A 116 -8.50 -19.66 13.11
N LEU A 117 -9.53 -20.44 12.78
CA LEU A 117 -9.41 -21.87 12.60
C LEU A 117 -9.37 -22.14 11.11
N ILE A 118 -8.27 -22.73 10.65
CA ILE A 118 -8.19 -23.25 9.28
C ILE A 118 -8.53 -24.75 9.29
N ARG A 119 -8.51 -25.37 8.10
CA ARG A 119 -8.91 -26.77 7.89
C ARG A 119 -8.27 -27.69 8.96
N ASP A 120 -9.06 -28.63 9.45
CA ASP A 120 -8.71 -29.58 10.51
C ASP A 120 -8.54 -28.98 11.92
N ASN A 121 -9.23 -27.86 12.20
CA ASN A 121 -9.26 -27.20 13.50
C ASN A 121 -7.87 -26.70 13.96
N LEU A 122 -6.98 -26.43 12.99
CA LEU A 122 -5.66 -25.90 13.26
C LEU A 122 -5.78 -24.41 13.63
N PRO A 123 -5.40 -24.00 14.85
CA PRO A 123 -5.47 -22.60 15.26
C PRO A 123 -4.33 -21.80 14.63
N VAL A 124 -4.68 -20.76 13.90
CA VAL A 124 -3.75 -19.78 13.35
C VAL A 124 -3.97 -18.45 14.05
N LEU A 125 -2.87 -17.84 14.50
CA LEU A 125 -2.87 -16.50 15.06
C LEU A 125 -2.51 -15.48 13.98
N LEU A 126 -3.43 -14.56 13.72
CA LEU A 126 -3.17 -13.36 12.92
C LEU A 126 -2.86 -12.20 13.88
N GLY A 127 -1.59 -11.79 13.93
CA GLY A 127 -1.16 -10.70 14.78
C GLY A 127 0.13 -10.06 14.30
N CYS A 128 0.39 -8.84 14.75
CA CYS A 128 1.67 -8.17 14.54
C CYS A 128 2.54 -8.26 15.81
N GLN A 129 3.74 -7.69 15.75
CA GLN A 129 4.67 -7.61 16.88
C GLN A 129 4.11 -6.84 18.11
N ASP A 130 3.09 -6.02 17.90
CA ASP A 130 2.47 -5.17 18.93
C ASP A 130 1.22 -5.82 19.58
N CYS A 131 0.79 -7.01 19.14
CA CYS A 131 -0.32 -7.76 19.74
C CYS A 131 -0.03 -8.21 21.18
N ARG A 132 -1.03 -8.14 22.06
CA ARG A 132 -0.99 -8.78 23.39
C ARG A 132 -1.31 -10.28 23.30
N ASP A 133 -0.66 -11.07 24.17
CA ASP A 133 -0.91 -12.49 24.44
C ASP A 133 -0.85 -13.41 23.21
N SER A 134 0.35 -13.65 22.67
CA SER A 134 0.55 -14.65 21.63
C SER A 134 0.83 -16.04 22.21
N MET A 135 -0.23 -16.79 22.52
CA MET A 135 -0.16 -18.24 22.74
C MET A 135 -0.74 -18.95 21.51
N GLY A 136 0.12 -19.40 20.58
CA GLY A 136 -0.25 -20.12 19.35
C GLY A 136 0.81 -20.01 18.25
N TYR A 137 0.64 -20.76 17.16
CA TYR A 137 1.56 -20.73 16.02
C TYR A 137 1.36 -19.45 15.22
N ARG A 138 2.44 -18.68 14.99
CA ARG A 138 2.44 -17.50 14.13
C ARG A 138 2.67 -17.94 12.69
N ALA A 139 1.76 -17.57 11.78
CA ALA A 139 1.89 -17.81 10.34
C ALA A 139 2.87 -16.82 9.70
#